data_AF-A0A645E9L1-F1
#
_entry.id   AF-A0A645E9L1-F1
#
_cell.length_a   1.000
_cell.length_b   1.000
_cell.length_c   1.000
_cell.angle_alpha   90.00
_cell.angle_beta   90.00
_cell.angle_gamma   90.00
#
_symmetry.space_group_name_H-M   'P 1'
#
loop_
_entity.id
_entity.type
_entity.pdbx_description
1 polymer ?
#
loop_
_entity_poly.entity_id
_entity_poly.type
_entity_poly.pdbx_seq_one_letter_code
_entity_poly.pdbx_strand_id
1 'polypeptide(L)'
;MRLVIDYKTENEQVTRKRIQAGSEDIQLAFYAALLQDDVLRAAYVNVGERGETRTYEQDDVVHLRDELLAGIQSDMARIAQGAPMPALGEGAVCGYCAARGLCRKDSWA
;
A
#
# COMPACT_ATOMS: atom_id res chain seq x y z
N MET A 1 -9.89 -6.50 20.51
CA MET A 1 -9.11 -5.74 19.51
C MET A 1 -9.54 -6.19 18.14
N ARG A 2 -9.95 -5.28 17.26
CA ARG A 2 -10.43 -5.62 15.92
C ARG A 2 -9.27 -6.11 15.05
N LEU A 3 -9.53 -7.12 14.21
CA LEU A 3 -8.57 -7.65 13.23
C LEU A 3 -9.15 -7.45 11.83
N VAL A 4 -8.40 -6.78 10.97
CA VAL A 4 -8.68 -6.70 9.53
C VAL A 4 -7.78 -7.67 8.78
N ILE A 5 -8.34 -8.39 7.81
CA ILE A 5 -7.62 -9.40 7.04
C ILE A 5 -7.79 -9.12 5.56
N ASP A 6 -6.68 -9.17 4.82
CA ASP A 6 -6.67 -9.15 3.36
C ASP A 6 -6.15 -10.49 2.82
N TYR A 7 -6.96 -11.16 2.00
CA TYR A 7 -6.61 -12.46 1.43
C TYR A 7 -5.83 -12.27 0.12
N LYS A 8 -4.67 -12.92 0.00
CA LYS A 8 -3.79 -12.85 -1.17
C LYS A 8 -3.59 -14.22 -1.79
N THR A 9 -3.75 -14.34 -3.10
CA THR A 9 -3.44 -15.55 -3.89
C THR A 9 -2.04 -15.52 -4.53
N GLU A 10 -1.16 -14.66 -4.03
CA GLU A 10 0.19 -14.47 -4.56
C GLU A 10 1.22 -15.46 -3.95
N ASN A 11 2.46 -15.44 -4.43
CA ASN A 11 3.54 -16.20 -3.80
C ASN A 11 3.82 -15.70 -2.37
N GLU A 12 4.06 -16.61 -1.42
CA GLU A 12 4.40 -16.28 -0.03
C GLU A 12 5.48 -15.19 0.11
N GLN A 13 6.51 -15.24 -0.72
CA GLN A 13 7.61 -14.27 -0.71
C GLN A 13 7.13 -12.85 -1.01
N VAL A 14 6.10 -12.70 -1.83
CA VAL A 14 5.50 -11.39 -2.12
C VAL A 14 4.78 -10.87 -0.87
N THR A 15 3.99 -11.72 -0.21
CA THR A 15 3.30 -11.33 1.02
C THR A 15 4.28 -10.96 2.14
N ARG A 16 5.39 -11.69 2.28
CA ARG A 16 6.47 -11.35 3.22
C ARG A 16 7.11 -10.00 2.91
N LYS A 17 7.36 -9.71 1.63
CA LYS A 17 7.90 -8.41 1.21
C LYS A 17 6.96 -7.26 1.57
N ARG A 18 5.63 -7.45 1.44
CA ARG A 18 4.64 -6.44 1.87
C ARG A 18 4.77 -6.09 3.35
N ILE A 19 4.87 -7.09 4.22
CA ILE A 19 5.06 -6.86 5.66
C ILE A 19 6.34 -6.07 5.94
N GLN A 20 7.42 -6.36 5.21
CA GLN A 20 8.72 -5.71 5.36
C GLN A 20 8.80 -4.33 4.70
N ALA A 21 7.83 -3.95 3.86
CA ALA A 21 7.86 -2.72 3.08
C ALA A 21 7.55 -1.47 3.93
N GLY A 22 7.07 -1.64 5.18
CA GLY A 22 6.75 -0.52 6.07
C GLY A 22 5.76 0.44 5.42
N SER A 23 6.10 1.73 5.37
CA SER A 23 5.27 2.78 4.78
C SER A 23 5.05 2.66 3.26
N GLU A 24 5.82 1.83 2.57
CA GLU A 24 5.66 1.59 1.12
C GLU A 24 4.46 0.67 0.81
N ASP A 25 4.05 -0.21 1.75
CA ASP A 25 2.84 -1.01 1.60
C ASP A 25 1.69 -0.36 2.39
N ILE A 26 0.87 0.41 1.66
CA ILE A 26 -0.18 1.25 2.26
C ILE A 26 -1.50 0.52 2.52
N GLN A 27 -1.68 -0.71 2.03
CA GLN A 27 -3.01 -1.31 1.92
C GLN A 27 -3.64 -1.63 3.29
N LEU A 28 -2.92 -2.31 4.19
CA LEU A 28 -3.43 -2.61 5.54
C LEU A 28 -3.59 -1.33 6.38
N ALA A 29 -2.65 -0.40 6.27
CA ALA A 29 -2.72 0.92 6.93
C ALA A 29 -3.95 1.72 6.48
N PHE A 30 -4.30 1.64 5.18
CA PHE A 30 -5.49 2.29 4.65
C PHE A 30 -6.78 1.66 5.21
N TYR A 31 -6.86 0.32 5.28
CA TYR A 31 -8.02 -0.33 5.90
C TYR A 31 -8.13 0.00 7.40
N ALA A 32 -7.00 0.07 8.10
CA ALA A 32 -6.95 0.51 9.48
C ALA A 32 -7.54 1.91 9.68
N ALA A 33 -7.26 2.85 8.74
CA ALA A 33 -7.77 4.21 8.78
C ALA A 33 -9.29 4.33 8.57
N LEU A 34 -9.93 3.33 7.95
CA LEU A 34 -11.38 3.31 7.75
C LEU A 34 -12.16 2.82 8.99
N LEU A 35 -11.44 2.22 9.95
CA LEU A 35 -12.03 1.73 11.19
C LEU A 35 -11.98 2.83 12.27
N GLN A 36 -12.95 2.81 13.19
CA GLN A 36 -13.04 3.79 14.30
C GLN A 36 -12.23 3.35 15.53
N ASP A 37 -11.43 2.29 15.39
CA ASP A 37 -10.68 1.66 16.47
C ASP A 37 -9.32 2.38 16.65
N ASP A 38 -9.03 2.91 17.85
CA ASP A 38 -7.74 3.54 18.17
C ASP A 38 -6.56 2.58 18.00
N VAL A 39 -6.77 1.32 18.42
CA VAL A 39 -5.82 0.21 18.31
C VAL A 39 -6.51 -0.97 17.64
N LEU A 40 -5.86 -1.53 16.62
CA LEU A 40 -6.33 -2.67 15.86
C LEU A 40 -5.16 -3.52 15.38
N ARG A 41 -5.49 -4.72 14.89
CA ARG A 41 -4.56 -5.65 14.25
C ARG A 41 -4.86 -5.73 12.77
N ALA A 42 -3.86 -5.99 11.97
CA ALA A 42 -4.05 -6.24 10.54
C ALA A 42 -3.14 -7.35 10.05
N ALA A 43 -3.63 -8.17 9.13
CA ALA A 43 -2.84 -9.25 8.57
C ALA A 43 -3.17 -9.51 7.10
N TYR A 44 -2.16 -9.97 6.37
CA TYR A 44 -2.36 -10.67 5.12
C TYR A 44 -2.55 -12.16 5.39
N VAL A 45 -3.51 -12.79 4.71
CA VAL A 45 -3.64 -14.25 4.66
C VAL A 45 -3.29 -14.71 3.25
N ASN A 46 -2.13 -15.35 3.12
CA ASN A 46 -1.70 -15.94 1.87
C ASN A 46 -2.41 -17.28 1.67
N VAL A 47 -3.13 -17.42 0.55
CA VAL A 47 -3.86 -18.62 0.14
C VAL A 47 -3.26 -19.10 -1.19
N GLY A 48 -2.14 -19.80 -1.12
CA GLY A 48 -1.44 -20.31 -2.29
C GLY A 48 -2.02 -21.62 -2.83
N GLU A 49 -2.04 -21.80 -4.16
CA GLU A 49 -2.56 -23.01 -4.83
C GLU A 49 -1.78 -24.30 -4.50
N ARG A 50 -0.53 -24.18 -4.04
CA ARG A 50 0.38 -25.31 -3.77
C ARG A 50 1.02 -25.26 -2.38
N GLY A 51 0.61 -24.31 -1.55
CA GLY A 51 1.20 -24.04 -0.23
C GLY A 51 0.17 -24.07 0.88
N GLU A 52 0.63 -24.02 2.12
CA GLU A 52 -0.24 -23.85 3.27
C GLU A 52 -0.81 -22.44 3.31
N THR A 53 -2.06 -22.32 3.75
CA THR A 53 -2.61 -21.00 4.08
C THR A 53 -1.88 -20.45 5.29
N ARG A 54 -1.26 -19.28 5.15
CA ARG A 54 -0.43 -18.65 6.20
C ARG A 54 -0.84 -17.22 6.44
N THR A 55 -0.84 -16.84 7.71
CA THR A 55 -1.16 -15.48 8.16
C THR A 55 0.14 -14.72 8.43
N TYR A 56 0.19 -13.48 7.95
CA TYR A 56 1.30 -12.55 8.09
C TYR A 56 0.77 -11.27 8.72
N GLU A 57 1.06 -11.07 9.99
CA GLU A 57 0.60 -9.90 10.75
C GLU A 57 1.51 -8.69 10.50
N GLN A 58 0.89 -7.50 10.46
CA GLN A 58 1.59 -6.22 10.45
C GLN A 58 1.52 -5.62 11.85
N ASP A 59 2.55 -5.85 12.65
CA ASP A 59 2.60 -5.46 14.05
C ASP A 59 2.60 -3.92 14.22
N ASP A 60 3.10 -3.19 13.22
CA ASP A 60 3.21 -1.73 13.23
C ASP A 60 1.98 -1.03 12.58
N VAL A 61 0.87 -1.74 12.35
CA VAL A 61 -0.26 -1.19 11.56
C VAL A 61 -0.80 0.14 12.07
N VAL A 62 -0.83 0.34 13.39
CA VAL A 62 -1.30 1.59 14.00
C VAL A 62 -0.36 2.75 13.66
N HIS A 63 0.95 2.53 13.74
CA HIS A 63 1.95 3.52 13.37
C HIS A 63 1.88 3.84 11.87
N LEU A 64 1.82 2.82 11.02
CA LEU A 64 1.72 2.96 9.56
C LEU A 64 0.42 3.68 9.14
N ARG A 65 -0.70 3.44 9.84
CA ARG A 65 -1.95 4.17 9.65
C ARG A 65 -1.75 5.67 9.88
N ASP A 66 -1.09 6.02 10.98
CA ASP A 66 -0.91 7.41 11.37
C ASP A 66 0.03 8.13 10.39
N GLU A 67 1.12 7.48 9.94
CA GLU A 67 2.00 7.99 8.89
C GLU A 67 1.25 8.19 7.56
N LEU A 68 0.44 7.20 7.15
CA LEU A 68 -0.36 7.28 5.93
C LEU A 68 -1.35 8.44 5.98
N LEU A 69 -2.05 8.65 7.09
CA LEU A 69 -3.00 9.74 7.26
C LEU A 69 -2.31 11.11 7.21
N ALA A 70 -1.12 11.24 7.82
CA ALA A 70 -0.34 12.46 7.73
C ALA A 70 0.12 12.73 6.29
N GLY A 71 0.58 11.69 5.59
CA GLY A 71 0.97 11.75 4.17
C GLY A 71 -0.17 12.21 3.27
N ILE A 72 -1.34 11.56 3.38
CA ILE A 72 -2.54 11.93 2.60
C ILE A 72 -2.92 13.38 2.84
N GLN A 73 -2.96 13.85 4.09
CA GLN A 73 -3.29 15.25 4.40
C GLN A 73 -2.32 16.23 3.74
N SER A 74 -1.01 15.97 3.85
CA SER A 74 0.04 16.77 3.22
C SER A 74 -0.10 16.79 1.70
N ASP A 75 -0.26 15.63 1.08
CA ASP A 75 -0.34 15.51 -0.38
C ASP A 75 -1.61 16.16 -0.94
N MET A 76 -2.76 15.97 -0.29
CA MET A 76 -4.01 16.62 -0.70
C MET A 76 -3.92 18.15 -0.58
N ALA A 77 -3.26 18.68 0.46
CA ALA A 77 -3.02 20.11 0.59
C ALA A 77 -2.11 20.65 -0.52
N ARG A 78 -1.03 19.93 -0.87
CA ARG A 78 -0.13 20.29 -1.97
C ARG A 78 -0.84 20.28 -3.31
N ILE A 79 -1.67 19.28 -3.57
CA ILE A 79 -2.48 19.18 -4.79
C ILE A 79 -3.43 20.38 -4.90
N ALA A 80 -4.11 20.74 -3.81
CA ALA A 80 -5.00 21.90 -3.77
C ALA A 80 -4.26 23.23 -4.02
N GLN A 81 -2.96 23.30 -3.69
CA GLN A 81 -2.08 24.45 -3.93
C GLN A 81 -1.45 24.45 -5.33
N GLY A 82 -1.81 23.49 -6.19
CA GLY A 82 -1.30 23.41 -7.56
C GLY A 82 0.10 22.80 -7.68
N ALA A 83 0.54 22.02 -6.69
CA ALA A 83 1.79 21.27 -6.80
C ALA A 83 1.75 20.35 -8.04
N PRO A 84 2.82 20.30 -8.84
CA PRO A 84 2.88 19.40 -9.98
C PRO A 84 2.86 17.94 -9.50
N MET A 85 2.15 17.09 -10.23
CA MET A 85 2.06 15.65 -9.97
C MET A 85 2.81 14.88 -11.07
N PRO A 86 4.15 14.80 -11.02
CA PRO A 86 4.89 13.97 -11.94
C PRO A 86 4.51 12.50 -11.72
N ALA A 87 4.51 11.72 -12.79
CA ALA A 87 4.30 10.29 -12.68
C ALA A 87 5.42 9.67 -11.81
N LEU A 88 5.06 8.87 -10.82
CA LEU A 88 6.02 8.16 -9.96
C LEU A 88 6.96 7.25 -10.77
N GLY A 89 6.42 6.66 -11.84
CA GLY A 89 7.22 5.82 -12.72
C GLY A 89 7.54 4.44 -12.14
N GLU A 90 6.65 3.89 -11.30
CA GLU A 90 6.83 2.58 -10.70
C GLU A 90 6.94 1.48 -11.77
N GLY A 91 8.09 0.79 -11.81
CA GLY A 91 8.61 0.11 -13.01
C GLY A 91 7.64 -0.85 -13.68
N ALA A 92 7.14 -1.84 -12.95
CA ALA A 92 6.19 -2.82 -13.48
C ALA A 92 4.85 -2.17 -13.87
N VAL A 93 4.40 -1.18 -13.10
CA VAL A 93 3.13 -0.47 -13.31
C VAL A 93 3.13 0.31 -14.62
N CYS A 94 4.28 0.88 -15.00
CA CYS A 94 4.43 1.55 -16.29
C CYS A 94 4.16 0.61 -17.48
N GLY A 95 4.32 -0.71 -17.33
CA GLY A 95 4.06 -1.68 -18.40
C GLY A 95 2.59 -1.78 -18.81
N TYR A 96 1.66 -1.44 -17.91
CA TYR A 96 0.21 -1.56 -18.13
C TYR A 96 -0.55 -0.26 -17.84
N CYS A 97 0.14 0.85 -17.60
CA CYS A 97 -0.49 2.15 -17.33
C CYS A 97 -1.15 2.72 -18.59
N ALA A 98 -2.47 2.89 -18.57
CA ALA A 98 -3.22 3.49 -19.68
C ALA A 98 -2.79 4.94 -19.99
N ALA A 99 -2.29 5.66 -18.98
CA ALA A 99 -1.76 7.02 -19.14
C ALA A 99 -0.33 7.05 -19.72
N ARG A 100 0.31 5.91 -20.02
CA ARG A 100 1.70 5.86 -20.50
C ARG A 100 1.93 6.74 -21.73
N GLY A 101 0.99 6.78 -22.68
CA GLY A 101 1.10 7.63 -23.87
C GLY A 101 1.11 9.14 -23.59
N LEU A 102 0.65 9.56 -22.42
CA LEU A 102 0.67 10.94 -21.93
C LEU A 102 1.80 11.19 -20.91
N CYS A 103 2.32 10.11 -20.32
CA CYS A 103 3.35 10.16 -19.31
C CYS A 103 4.68 10.57 -19.93
N ARG A 104 5.27 11.66 -19.41
CA ARG A 104 6.55 12.19 -19.90
C ARG A 104 7.77 11.44 -19.38
N LYS A 105 7.61 10.37 -18.57
CA LYS A 105 8.72 9.63 -17.97
C LYS A 105 9.75 9.17 -19.00
N ASP A 106 9.29 8.64 -20.13
CA ASP A 106 10.16 8.16 -21.22
C ASP A 106 10.89 9.32 -21.94
N SER A 107 10.61 10.59 -21.59
CA SER A 107 11.18 11.82 -22.16
C SER A 107 11.95 12.68 -21.14
N TRP A 108 12.22 12.18 -19.94
CA TRP A 108 12.99 12.90 -18.89
C TRP A 108 14.52 12.70 -18.99
N ALA A 109 15.00 12.18 -20.14
CA ALA A 109 16.42 12.02 -20.45
C ALA A 109 17.05 13.34 -20.96
#